data_AF-A0AAN0K3A9-F1
#
_entry.id   AF-A0AAN0K3A9-F1
#
_cell.length_a   1.000
_cell.length_b   1.000
_cell.length_c   1.000
_cell.angle_alpha   90.00
_cell.angle_beta   90.00
_cell.angle_gamma   90.00
#
_symmetry.space_group_name_H-M   'P 1'
#
loop_
_entity.id
_entity.type
_entity.pdbx_description
1 polymer ?
#
loop_
_entity_poly.entity_id
_entity_poly.type
_entity_poly.pdbx_seq_one_letter_code
_entity_poly.pdbx_strand_id
1 'polypeptide(L)'
;MASEDSRDFEPYPALVTWLENCLVLSGAGGGYSMDISDISDGTAIAACLMHVDPQYFTKQWGTKIIPEASASWRLKMSNLKKILKSMQEYYGETLHVNLGKFTIPDVSKIAEHSNEEEMVRLLQLLLGIAVQCEDKESN
;
A
#
# COMPACT_ATOMS: atom_id res chain seq x y z
N MET A 1 37.42 0.27 15.95
CA MET A 1 37.17 -0.58 14.77
C MET A 1 35.67 -0.66 14.60
N ALA A 2 35.21 -0.47 13.37
CA ALA A 2 33.85 -0.11 13.02
C ALA A 2 32.85 -1.26 13.19
N SER A 3 31.64 -0.89 13.63
CA SER A 3 30.34 -1.39 13.19
C SER A 3 30.18 -2.91 13.07
N GLU A 4 29.69 -3.53 14.14
CA GLU A 4 29.00 -4.83 14.04
C GLU A 4 27.55 -4.66 14.54
N ASP A 5 26.63 -4.93 13.60
CA ASP A 5 25.25 -5.35 13.81
C ASP A 5 24.20 -4.30 14.18
N SER A 6 24.16 -3.17 13.46
CA SER A 6 22.85 -2.65 13.03
C SER A 6 22.38 -3.52 11.88
N ARG A 7 21.77 -4.67 12.18
CA ARG A 7 20.81 -5.26 11.24
C ARG A 7 19.75 -4.21 11.06
N ASP A 8 19.91 -3.38 10.03
CA ASP A 8 18.88 -2.50 9.55
C ASP A 8 17.66 -3.40 9.38
N PHE A 9 16.68 -3.23 10.26
CA PHE A 9 15.40 -3.89 10.10
C PHE A 9 14.85 -3.29 8.82
N GLU A 10 15.08 -3.95 7.69
CA GLU A 10 14.45 -3.62 6.43
C GLU A 10 13.02 -4.13 6.54
N PRO A 11 12.03 -3.25 6.79
CA PRO A 11 10.64 -3.69 6.95
C PRO A 11 10.06 -4.16 5.61
N TYR A 12 10.74 -3.86 4.50
CA TYR A 12 10.26 -4.05 3.15
C TYR A 12 9.89 -5.52 2.85
N PRO A 13 10.75 -6.53 3.06
CA PRO A 13 10.40 -7.91 2.76
C PRO A 13 9.20 -8.41 3.57
N ALA A 14 9.14 -8.06 4.85
CA ALA A 14 8.02 -8.46 5.72
C ALA A 14 6.68 -7.81 5.28
N LEU A 15 6.71 -6.54 4.87
CA LEU A 15 5.53 -5.84 4.36
C LEU A 15 5.07 -6.39 3.01
N VAL A 16 6.00 -6.76 2.13
CA VAL A 16 5.68 -7.41 0.85
C VAL A 16 5.05 -8.78 1.08
N THR A 17 5.63 -9.63 1.95
CA THR A 17 5.03 -10.92 2.31
C THR A 17 3.64 -10.75 2.93
N TRP A 18 3.43 -9.74 3.76
CA TRP A 18 2.10 -9.44 4.29
C TRP A 18 1.11 -9.06 3.17
N LEU A 19 1.52 -8.21 2.21
CA LEU A 19 0.69 -7.83 1.06
C LEU A 19 0.37 -9.05 0.18
N GLU A 20 1.35 -9.91 -0.10
CA GLU A 20 1.16 -11.17 -0.82
C GLU A 20 0.06 -12.02 -0.17
N ASN A 21 0.14 -12.19 1.15
CA ASN A 21 -0.87 -12.93 1.91
C ASN A 21 -2.25 -12.27 1.83
N CYS A 22 -2.33 -10.94 1.93
CA CYS A 22 -3.58 -10.19 1.74
C CYS A 22 -4.20 -10.48 0.35
N LEU A 23 -3.38 -10.52 -0.69
CA LEU A 23 -3.84 -10.78 -2.06
C LEU A 23 -4.25 -12.24 -2.27
N VAL A 24 -3.53 -13.20 -1.68
CA VAL A 24 -3.91 -14.61 -1.72
C VAL A 24 -5.26 -14.82 -1.05
N LEU A 25 -5.49 -14.21 0.11
CA LEU A 25 -6.77 -14.29 0.83
C LEU A 25 -7.92 -13.62 0.07
N SER A 26 -7.65 -12.56 -0.69
CA SER A 26 -8.66 -11.91 -1.53
C SER A 26 -8.98 -12.65 -2.83
N GLY A 27 -8.22 -13.70 -3.16
CA GLY A 27 -8.33 -14.42 -4.44
C GLY A 27 -7.72 -13.67 -5.64
N ALA A 28 -7.03 -12.56 -5.40
CA ALA A 28 -6.33 -11.77 -6.43
C ALA A 28 -4.84 -12.16 -6.58
N GLY A 29 -4.28 -12.91 -5.63
CA GLY A 29 -2.88 -13.32 -5.62
C GLY A 29 -2.58 -14.57 -6.46
N GLY A 30 -1.43 -14.59 -7.13
CA GLY A 30 -0.98 -15.70 -7.99
C GLY A 30 -0.02 -16.69 -7.33
N GLY A 31 0.24 -16.57 -6.02
CA GLY A 31 1.16 -17.47 -5.30
C GLY A 31 2.64 -17.33 -5.67
N TYR A 32 3.02 -16.23 -6.32
CA TYR A 32 4.41 -15.88 -6.63
C TYR A 32 4.87 -14.73 -5.73
N SER A 33 6.19 -14.65 -5.51
CA SER A 33 6.78 -13.53 -4.77
C SER A 33 6.81 -12.29 -5.65
N MET A 34 6.35 -11.16 -5.12
CA MET A 34 6.30 -9.88 -5.81
C MET A 34 7.58 -9.09 -5.60
N ASP A 35 8.01 -8.38 -6.64
CA ASP A 35 9.07 -7.38 -6.52
C ASP A 35 8.48 -5.95 -6.40
N ILE A 36 9.36 -4.95 -6.26
CA ILE A 36 8.91 -3.57 -6.21
C ILE A 36 8.22 -3.11 -7.50
N SER A 37 8.59 -3.67 -8.65
CA SER A 37 8.02 -3.35 -9.95
C SER A 37 6.55 -3.78 -10.02
N ASP A 38 6.23 -4.95 -9.48
CA ASP A 38 4.88 -5.52 -9.39
C ASP A 38 3.95 -4.69 -8.48
N ILE A 39 4.51 -3.99 -7.50
CA ILE A 39 3.75 -3.22 -6.52
C ILE A 39 3.70 -1.72 -6.90
N SER A 40 4.72 -1.23 -7.61
CA SER A 40 4.91 0.20 -7.95
C SER A 40 3.81 0.80 -8.83
N ASP A 41 2.98 -0.01 -9.47
CA ASP A 41 1.86 0.46 -10.29
C ASP A 41 0.56 0.72 -9.48
N GLY A 42 0.57 0.31 -8.21
CA GLY A 42 -0.52 0.50 -7.25
C GLY A 42 -1.67 -0.50 -7.37
N THR A 43 -1.65 -1.42 -8.32
CA THR A 43 -2.75 -2.39 -8.53
C THR A 43 -2.86 -3.38 -7.37
N ALA A 44 -1.73 -3.94 -6.94
CA ALA A 44 -1.63 -4.81 -5.77
C ALA A 44 -2.13 -4.12 -4.48
N ILE A 45 -1.71 -2.87 -4.26
CA ILE A 45 -2.13 -2.07 -3.10
C ILE A 45 -3.64 -1.80 -3.13
N ALA A 46 -4.18 -1.42 -4.28
CA ALA A 46 -5.60 -1.19 -4.45
C ALA A 46 -6.44 -2.45 -4.21
N ALA A 47 -6.00 -3.60 -4.73
CA ALA A 47 -6.67 -4.87 -4.51
C ALA A 47 -6.71 -5.25 -3.02
N CYS A 48 -5.61 -5.05 -2.29
CA CYS A 48 -5.60 -5.30 -0.84
C CYS A 48 -6.51 -4.32 -0.08
N LEU A 49 -6.54 -3.02 -0.42
CA LEU A 49 -7.48 -2.06 0.19
C LEU A 49 -8.95 -2.48 0.00
N MET A 50 -9.30 -2.91 -1.21
CA MET A 50 -10.66 -3.39 -1.52
C MET A 50 -11.03 -4.67 -0.76
N HIS A 51 -10.03 -5.48 -0.38
CA HIS A 51 -10.24 -6.64 0.46
C HIS A 51 -10.39 -6.27 1.95
N VAL A 52 -9.55 -5.35 2.42
CA VAL A 52 -9.53 -4.88 3.82
C VAL A 52 -10.84 -4.22 4.21
N ASP A 53 -11.35 -3.30 3.39
CA ASP A 53 -12.63 -2.65 3.63
C ASP A 53 -13.40 -2.48 2.30
N PRO A 54 -14.19 -3.50 1.90
CA PRO A 54 -14.95 -3.45 0.65
C PRO A 54 -16.11 -2.44 0.69
N GLN A 55 -16.49 -1.93 1.87
CA GLN A 55 -17.57 -0.94 2.01
C GLN A 55 -17.07 0.45 1.64
N TYR A 56 -15.84 0.80 2.04
CA TYR A 56 -15.20 2.06 1.66
C TYR A 56 -14.50 1.96 0.30
N PHE A 57 -13.62 0.97 0.13
CA PHE A 57 -12.88 0.71 -1.11
C PHE A 57 -13.70 -0.18 -2.03
N THR A 58 -14.80 0.39 -2.54
CA THR A 58 -15.75 -0.36 -3.37
C THR A 58 -15.18 -0.75 -4.73
N LYS A 59 -15.87 -1.66 -5.43
CA LYS A 59 -15.58 -1.98 -6.84
C LYS A 59 -15.56 -0.74 -7.74
N GLN A 60 -16.43 0.25 -7.48
CA GLN A 60 -16.47 1.50 -8.24
C GLN A 60 -15.26 2.40 -7.96
N TRP A 61 -14.69 2.34 -6.76
CA TRP A 61 -13.41 2.98 -6.48
C TRP A 61 -12.28 2.29 -7.26
N GLY A 62 -12.26 0.95 -7.26
CA GLY A 62 -11.26 0.14 -7.96
C GLY A 62 -11.18 0.41 -9.47
N THR A 63 -12.30 0.72 -10.15
CA THR A 63 -12.28 1.06 -11.59
C THR A 63 -11.51 2.34 -11.94
N LYS A 64 -11.18 3.17 -10.93
CA LYS A 64 -10.36 4.37 -11.11
C LYS A 64 -8.87 4.05 -11.21
N ILE A 65 -8.47 2.85 -10.80
CA ILE A 65 -7.09 2.36 -10.86
C ILE A 65 -6.87 1.75 -12.24
N ILE A 66 -5.82 2.22 -12.92
CA ILE A 66 -5.49 1.82 -14.29
C ILE A 66 -4.71 0.50 -14.21
N PRO A 67 -5.22 -0.61 -14.74
CA PRO A 67 -4.48 -1.87 -14.78
C PRO A 67 -3.28 -1.78 -15.72
N GLU A 68 -2.28 -2.64 -15.52
CA GLU A 68 -1.08 -2.73 -16.38
C GLU A 68 -0.32 -1.40 -16.55
N ALA A 69 -0.38 -0.53 -15.55
CA ALA A 69 0.29 0.78 -15.57
C ALA A 69 1.82 0.68 -15.46
N SER A 70 2.37 -0.53 -15.32
CA SER A 70 3.79 -0.81 -15.14
C SER A 70 4.70 -0.22 -16.23
N ALA A 71 4.19 -0.06 -17.46
CA ALA A 71 4.95 0.50 -18.58
C ALA A 71 5.09 2.04 -18.57
N SER A 72 4.32 2.76 -17.74
CA SER A 72 4.31 4.23 -17.73
C SER A 72 4.32 4.79 -16.33
N TRP A 73 5.44 5.41 -15.94
CA TRP A 73 5.57 6.08 -14.64
C TRP A 73 4.48 7.12 -14.39
N ARG A 74 3.95 7.77 -15.44
CA ARG A 74 2.82 8.71 -15.32
C ARG A 74 1.52 8.01 -14.91
N LEU A 75 1.28 6.80 -15.42
CA LEU A 75 0.12 5.99 -15.05
C LEU A 75 0.30 5.42 -13.63
N LYS A 76 1.50 4.90 -13.30
CA LYS A 76 1.87 4.51 -11.93
C LYS A 76 1.60 5.64 -10.94
N MET A 77 2.14 6.83 -11.22
CA MET A 77 1.93 8.05 -10.43
C MET A 77 0.44 8.37 -10.26
N SER A 78 -0.34 8.31 -11.35
CA SER A 78 -1.77 8.59 -11.32
C SER A 78 -2.52 7.63 -10.39
N ASN A 79 -2.19 6.34 -10.44
CA ASN A 79 -2.74 5.33 -9.53
C ASN A 79 -2.33 5.60 -8.08
N LEU A 80 -1.03 5.74 -7.82
CA LEU A 80 -0.50 5.94 -6.47
C LEU A 80 -1.04 7.22 -5.81
N LYS A 81 -1.23 8.30 -6.57
CA LYS A 81 -1.86 9.53 -6.06
C LYS A 81 -3.31 9.31 -5.64
N LYS A 82 -4.09 8.55 -6.40
CA LYS A 82 -5.48 8.22 -6.05
C LYS A 82 -5.52 7.36 -4.79
N ILE A 83 -4.65 6.34 -4.73
CA ILE A 83 -4.53 5.43 -3.59
C ILE A 83 -4.16 6.20 -2.33
N LEU A 84 -3.07 6.96 -2.36
CA LEU A 84 -2.61 7.73 -1.20
C LEU A 84 -3.69 8.71 -0.72
N LYS A 85 -4.34 9.42 -1.64
CA LYS A 85 -5.43 10.33 -1.30
C LYS A 85 -6.57 9.60 -0.58
N SER A 86 -7.04 8.47 -1.11
CA SER A 86 -8.12 7.71 -0.48
C SER A 86 -7.70 7.09 0.86
N MET A 87 -6.44 6.68 1.03
CA MET A 87 -5.92 6.26 2.33
C MET A 87 -5.95 7.43 3.33
N GLN A 88 -5.51 8.63 2.93
CA GLN A 88 -5.52 9.81 3.80
C GLN A 88 -6.95 10.20 4.22
N GLU A 89 -7.89 10.17 3.27
CA GLU A 89 -9.31 10.39 3.54
C GLU A 89 -9.84 9.33 4.52
N TYR A 90 -9.50 8.05 4.32
CA TYR A 90 -9.89 6.97 5.24
C TYR A 90 -9.36 7.19 6.67
N TYR A 91 -8.09 7.55 6.83
CA TYR A 91 -7.52 7.84 8.15
C TYR A 91 -8.26 8.97 8.86
N GLY A 92 -8.59 10.06 8.16
CA GLY A 92 -9.25 11.22 8.75
C GLY A 92 -10.75 11.04 9.01
N GLU A 93 -11.47 10.54 8.00
CA GLU A 93 -12.94 10.47 8.02
C GLU A 93 -13.45 9.18 8.66
N THR A 94 -12.75 8.06 8.45
CA THR A 94 -13.20 6.74 8.87
C THR A 94 -12.54 6.32 10.18
N LEU A 95 -11.23 6.49 10.33
CA LEU A 95 -10.49 6.10 11.54
C LEU A 95 -10.36 7.22 12.58
N HIS A 96 -10.66 8.46 12.20
CA HIS A 96 -10.47 9.66 13.03
C HIS A 96 -9.03 9.81 13.58
N VAL A 97 -8.05 9.30 12.83
CA VAL A 97 -6.62 9.36 13.16
C VAL A 97 -5.96 10.51 12.40
N ASN A 98 -5.26 11.37 13.13
CA ASN A 98 -4.49 12.44 12.51
C ASN A 98 -3.15 11.92 11.99
N LEU A 99 -2.97 11.99 10.67
CA LEU A 99 -1.73 11.57 10.00
C LEU A 99 -0.52 12.47 10.24
N GLY A 100 -0.64 13.58 10.98
CA GLY A 100 0.42 14.55 11.22
C GLY A 100 1.64 14.01 11.98
N LYS A 101 1.55 12.81 12.57
CA LYS A 101 2.68 12.09 13.16
C LYS A 101 3.35 11.10 12.20
N PHE A 102 2.73 10.80 11.07
CA PHE A 102 3.22 9.85 10.08
C PHE A 102 3.95 10.59 8.96
N THR A 103 5.01 9.98 8.44
CA THR A 103 5.66 10.45 7.22
C THR A 103 4.84 10.03 6.02
N ILE A 104 4.25 11.00 5.33
CA ILE A 104 3.49 10.76 4.09
C ILE A 104 4.46 10.32 2.99
N PRO A 105 4.21 9.19 2.29
CA PRO A 105 5.09 8.70 1.24
C PRO A 105 5.10 9.62 0.02
N ASP A 106 6.29 9.82 -0.56
CA ASP A 106 6.43 10.47 -1.87
C ASP A 106 6.20 9.46 -3.00
N VAL A 107 4.94 9.36 -3.43
CA VAL A 107 4.52 8.50 -4.54
C VAL A 107 5.23 8.82 -5.87
N SER A 108 5.85 10.00 -5.99
CA SER A 108 6.61 10.36 -7.18
C SER A 108 7.89 9.54 -7.31
N LYS A 109 8.60 9.39 -6.20
CA LYS A 109 9.81 8.56 -6.16
C LYS A 109 9.49 7.09 -6.36
N ILE A 110 8.34 6.61 -5.88
CA ILE A 110 7.88 5.24 -6.14
C ILE A 110 7.63 5.04 -7.64
N ALA A 111 6.87 5.93 -8.26
CA ALA A 111 6.48 5.80 -9.67
C ALA A 111 7.67 5.89 -10.64
N GLU A 112 8.62 6.79 -10.37
CA GLU A 112 9.75 7.07 -11.27
C GLU A 112 10.96 6.18 -11.03
N HIS A 113 11.25 5.87 -9.76
CA HIS A 113 12.52 5.23 -9.38
C HIS A 113 12.31 3.91 -8.64
N SER A 114 11.08 3.44 -8.47
CA SER A 114 10.78 2.27 -7.63
C SER A 114 11.46 2.40 -6.26
N ASN A 115 11.31 3.56 -5.61
CA ASN A 115 11.97 3.82 -4.34
C ASN A 115 11.36 2.96 -3.21
N GLU A 116 12.18 2.07 -2.64
CA GLU A 116 11.76 1.14 -1.58
C GLU A 116 11.37 1.85 -0.28
N GLU A 117 12.07 2.91 0.11
CA GLU A 117 11.78 3.64 1.35
C GLU A 117 10.38 4.28 1.33
N GLU A 118 10.01 4.92 0.22
CA GLU A 118 8.67 5.48 0.05
C GLU A 118 7.62 4.38 -0.11
N MET A 119 7.98 3.24 -0.72
CA MET A 119 7.09 2.08 -0.80
C MET A 119 6.80 1.50 0.59
N VAL A 120 7.83 1.35 1.44
CA VAL A 120 7.68 0.93 2.84
C VAL A 120 6.68 1.84 3.56
N ARG A 121 6.83 3.16 3.44
CA ARG A 121 5.91 4.12 4.07
C ARG A 121 4.47 3.94 3.58
N LEU A 122 4.28 3.71 2.29
CA LEU A 122 2.96 3.46 1.72
C LEU A 122 2.34 2.14 2.21
N LEU A 123 3.14 1.07 2.27
CA LEU A 123 2.70 -0.23 2.79
C LEU A 123 2.41 -0.18 4.30
N GLN A 124 3.16 0.62 5.07
CA GLN A 124 2.86 0.86 6.49
C GLN A 124 1.52 1.56 6.69
N LEU A 125 1.19 2.55 5.85
CA LEU A 125 -0.13 3.18 5.88
C LEU A 125 -1.24 2.19 5.52
N LEU A 126 -1.02 1.32 4.53
CA LEU A 126 -1.96 0.25 4.19
C LEU A 126 -2.17 -0.72 5.38
N LEU A 127 -1.08 -1.19 5.99
CA LEU A 127 -1.13 -2.08 7.14
C LEU A 127 -1.87 -1.44 8.32
N GLY A 128 -1.62 -0.15 8.59
CA GLY A 128 -2.33 0.57 9.65
C GLY A 128 -3.84 0.67 9.40
N ILE A 129 -4.27 0.79 8.14
CA ILE A 129 -5.70 0.70 7.77
C ILE A 129 -6.21 -0.71 8.06
N ALA A 130 -5.49 -1.76 7.64
CA ALA A 130 -5.91 -3.14 7.84
C ALA A 130 -6.10 -3.50 9.33
N VAL A 131 -5.12 -3.17 10.17
CA VAL A 131 -5.18 -3.44 11.62
C VAL A 131 -6.32 -2.66 12.28
N GLN A 132 -6.50 -1.38 11.93
CA GLN A 132 -7.52 -0.56 12.57
C GLN A 132 -8.94 -0.83 12.04
N CYS A 133 -9.07 -1.42 10.84
CA CYS A 133 -10.35 -1.82 10.27
C CYS A 133 -10.91 -3.08 10.96
N GLU A 134 -10.07 -4.04 11.35
CA GLU A 134 -10.53 -5.23 12.09
C GLU A 134 -11.14 -4.85 13.45
N ASP A 135 -10.59 -3.82 14.12
CA ASP A 135 -11.14 -3.30 15.37
C ASP A 135 -12.56 -2.71 15.21
N LYS A 136 -12.92 -2.21 14.01
CA LYS A 136 -14.24 -1.64 13.75
C LYS A 136 -15.37 -2.66 13.71
N GLU A 137 -15.10 -3.90 13.34
CA GLU A 137 -16.13 -4.95 13.26
C GLU A 137 -16.40 -5.63 14.61
N SER A 138 -15.64 -5.30 15.66
CA SER A 138 -15.71 -5.97 16.98
C SER A 138 -16.49 -5.19 18.06
N ASN A 139 -17.26 -4.17 17.73
CA ASN A 139 -18.10 -3.40 18.68
C ASN A 139 -19.50 -3.13 18.14
#